data_AF-A0A352YT19-F1
#
_entry.id   AF-A0A352YT19-F1
#
_cell.length_a   1.000
_cell.length_b   1.000
_cell.length_c   1.000
_cell.angle_alpha   90.00
_cell.angle_beta   90.00
_cell.angle_gamma   90.00
#
_symmetry.space_group_name_H-M   'P 1'
#
loop_
_entity.id
_entity.type
_entity.pdbx_description
1 polymer ?
#
loop_
_entity_poly.entity_id
_entity_poly.type
_entity_poly.pdbx_seq_one_letter_code
_entity_poly.pdbx_strand_id
1 'polypeptide(L)'
;MGSGKVYRDILTGFCLILFVSFIISLREAGGQISSRPSALQDTAPRPILKLQDVSGIPWETRNKNPLFLNNPSNITSTVIYDPEKNEYIIYQKVGSFDYRTPVRMSPEEFRKYEFERAMREYWESRISGDVAGFRSNLIPQIQVGGETFDKIFGSNVINIIPQGSAELIFGINISRTENPTLSEKLRTIPTFDFKEKIQMNVTGTIGDKMELGVNYNTDAMFEFENRTKLQYSGKEDEILKKVEAGDVTLPLTGTLITGSYSLFGLKTEMQFGKLTVTTVLSQQKGESSVIQVEGGAQQTPFEIFVDNYEANRHFFLSQYFRDIYDDALKTLPVVSSGINIERIEVWITNKTSRFEEGSNRNIVAFMDLAENGNHIFNNIPEFQETPGATIFPDNSANNLYEQLNSGYSGVRNVDQVTNVFDPLYPGFQIGRDYEKIENARKLNDREYMVNRQLGYISLNSALNTDEVLAVAFEYTLNGKVYKVGEFSTDGIVAPQTLLLKL
;
A
#
# COMPACT_ATOMS: atom_id res chain seq x y z
N MET A 1 -17.09 11.79 17.80
CA MET A 1 -16.05 11.39 18.78
C MET A 1 -16.72 10.58 19.88
N GLY A 2 -16.36 9.30 20.05
CA GLY A 2 -16.86 8.47 21.15
C GLY A 2 -17.36 7.08 20.77
N SER A 3 -16.53 6.25 20.11
CA SER A 3 -16.81 4.80 19.96
C SER A 3 -15.57 3.90 20.12
N GLY A 4 -14.35 4.48 20.20
CA GLY A 4 -13.10 3.72 20.26
C GLY A 4 -12.66 3.27 21.67
N LYS A 5 -13.39 3.64 22.74
CA LYS A 5 -12.98 3.30 24.12
C LYS A 5 -13.43 1.90 24.57
N VAL A 6 -14.58 1.41 24.10
CA VAL A 6 -15.17 0.15 24.62
C VAL A 6 -14.41 -1.09 24.14
N TYR A 7 -13.83 -1.07 22.93
CA TYR A 7 -13.07 -2.21 22.41
C TYR A 7 -11.64 -2.31 22.99
N ARG A 8 -11.06 -1.19 23.43
CA ARG A 8 -9.69 -1.16 23.97
C ARG A 8 -9.60 -1.75 25.39
N ASP A 9 -10.68 -1.61 26.17
CA ASP A 9 -10.72 -2.05 27.56
C ASP A 9 -10.98 -3.57 27.72
N ILE A 10 -11.58 -4.22 26.71
CA ILE A 10 -11.76 -5.67 26.69
C ILE A 10 -10.45 -6.38 26.29
N LEU A 11 -9.65 -5.79 25.41
CA LEU A 11 -8.39 -6.37 24.95
C LEU A 11 -7.26 -6.24 25.99
N THR A 12 -7.23 -5.13 26.74
CA THR A 12 -6.25 -4.92 27.83
C THR A 12 -6.49 -5.85 29.03
N GLY A 13 -7.73 -6.24 29.29
CA GLY A 13 -8.07 -7.22 30.32
C GLY A 13 -7.53 -8.64 30.03
N PHE A 14 -7.46 -9.03 28.76
CA PHE A 14 -7.02 -10.38 28.35
C PHE A 14 -5.49 -10.52 28.33
N CYS A 15 -4.75 -9.47 27.95
CA CYS A 15 -3.28 -9.50 27.95
C CYS A 15 -2.64 -9.52 29.35
N LEU A 16 -3.31 -8.98 30.37
CA LEU A 16 -2.77 -8.90 31.73
C LEU A 16 -2.83 -10.26 32.46
N ILE A 17 -3.79 -11.13 32.08
CA ILE A 17 -3.94 -12.48 32.63
C ILE A 17 -2.85 -13.42 32.08
N LEU A 18 -2.43 -13.25 30.83
CA LEU A 18 -1.36 -14.06 30.21
C LEU A 18 0.05 -13.74 30.75
N PHE A 19 0.31 -12.50 31.16
CA PHE A 19 1.63 -12.10 31.67
C PHE A 19 1.88 -12.49 33.14
N VAL A 20 0.83 -12.60 33.96
CA VAL A 20 0.96 -12.97 35.37
C VAL A 20 1.21 -14.48 35.57
N SER A 21 0.77 -15.32 34.64
CA SER A 21 1.03 -16.78 34.70
C SER A 21 2.47 -17.17 34.37
N PHE A 22 3.26 -16.31 33.72
CA PHE A 22 4.64 -16.63 33.33
C PHE A 22 5.69 -16.31 34.42
N ILE A 23 5.32 -15.56 35.47
CA ILE A 23 6.27 -15.09 36.50
C ILE A 23 6.28 -15.98 37.77
N ILE A 24 5.36 -16.95 37.91
CA ILE A 24 5.19 -17.72 39.16
C ILE A 24 5.98 -19.05 39.19
N SER A 25 6.69 -19.47 38.13
CA SER A 25 7.38 -20.78 38.12
C SER A 25 8.88 -20.78 38.43
N LEU A 26 9.45 -19.73 39.00
CA LEU A 26 10.85 -19.71 39.46
C LEU A 26 10.91 -19.61 40.99
N ARG A 27 10.84 -20.76 41.66
CA ARG A 27 11.24 -20.90 43.07
C ARG A 27 12.32 -21.97 43.22
N GLU A 28 13.52 -21.46 43.49
CA GLU A 28 14.53 -21.95 44.44
C GLU A 28 14.80 -23.47 44.49
N ALA A 29 15.82 -23.90 43.76
CA ALA A 29 16.59 -25.09 44.10
C ALA A 29 17.64 -24.73 45.16
N GLY A 30 17.31 -24.97 46.43
CA GLY A 30 18.26 -24.87 47.54
C GLY A 30 18.31 -26.19 48.32
N GLY A 31 19.52 -26.66 48.61
CA GLY A 31 19.79 -27.43 49.81
C GLY A 31 20.31 -28.87 49.68
N GLN A 32 21.62 -28.96 49.88
CA GLN A 32 22.33 -29.98 50.69
C GLN A 32 22.72 -31.33 50.08
N ILE A 33 24.04 -31.41 49.86
CA ILE A 33 24.84 -32.63 49.75
C ILE A 33 24.93 -33.26 51.15
N SER A 34 24.53 -34.52 51.29
CA SER A 34 24.95 -35.39 52.40
C SER A 34 25.29 -36.78 51.87
N SER A 35 26.31 -37.39 52.45
CA SER A 35 27.08 -38.50 51.91
C SER A 35 26.75 -39.88 52.52
N ARG A 36 26.85 -40.90 51.65
CA ARG A 36 27.12 -42.36 51.86
C ARG A 36 25.98 -43.29 52.34
N PRO A 37 26.07 -44.63 52.12
CA PRO A 37 27.01 -45.41 51.29
C PRO A 37 26.34 -46.33 50.24
N SER A 38 27.16 -46.87 49.34
CA SER A 38 26.81 -47.74 48.21
C SER A 38 26.01 -49.00 48.62
N ALA A 39 24.81 -49.13 48.08
CA ALA A 39 24.07 -50.39 48.02
C ALA A 39 23.85 -50.75 46.54
N LEU A 40 24.37 -51.92 46.17
CA LEU A 40 24.18 -52.72 44.94
C LEU A 40 23.65 -51.96 43.71
N GLN A 41 24.52 -51.77 42.72
CA GLN A 41 24.17 -51.20 41.42
C GLN A 41 23.21 -52.15 40.68
N ASP A 42 21.93 -51.86 40.78
CA ASP A 42 20.87 -52.51 40.02
C ASP A 42 21.17 -52.36 38.51
N THR A 43 21.37 -53.50 37.85
CA THR A 43 21.71 -53.59 36.42
C THR A 43 20.45 -53.60 35.54
N ALA A 44 19.25 -53.49 36.13
CA ALA A 44 18.01 -53.36 35.38
C ALA A 44 17.96 -52.00 34.65
N PRO A 45 17.61 -51.98 33.35
CA PRO A 45 17.32 -50.73 32.64
C PRO A 45 16.20 -50.00 33.38
N ARG A 46 16.46 -48.79 33.89
CA ARG A 46 15.39 -47.96 34.45
C ARG A 46 14.39 -47.66 33.33
N PRO A 47 13.09 -47.94 33.49
CA PRO A 47 12.10 -47.64 32.46
C PRO A 47 12.14 -46.14 32.17
N ILE A 48 12.30 -45.78 30.90
CA ILE A 48 12.33 -44.40 30.42
C ILE A 48 11.00 -43.70 30.73
N LEU A 49 9.92 -44.49 30.77
CA LEU A 49 8.58 -44.06 31.11
C LEU A 49 8.37 -44.14 32.63
N LYS A 50 8.03 -43.00 33.22
CA LYS A 50 7.68 -42.93 34.65
C LYS A 50 6.18 -43.15 34.81
N LEU A 51 5.79 -43.79 35.91
CA LEU A 51 4.40 -43.77 36.37
C LEU A 51 4.13 -42.42 37.01
N GLN A 52 3.08 -41.75 36.58
CA GLN A 52 2.56 -40.55 37.24
C GLN A 52 1.26 -40.93 37.93
N ASP A 53 1.21 -40.77 39.25
CA ASP A 53 -0.05 -40.84 39.96
C ASP A 53 -0.88 -39.62 39.57
N VAL A 54 -2.02 -39.83 38.93
CA VAL A 54 -3.00 -38.77 38.65
C VAL A 54 -3.78 -38.48 39.93
N SER A 55 -4.30 -37.28 40.17
CA SER A 55 -5.16 -37.04 41.34
C SER A 55 -6.55 -37.69 41.19
N GLY A 56 -7.16 -38.08 42.31
CA GLY A 56 -8.56 -38.56 42.35
C GLY A 56 -9.57 -37.45 42.06
N ILE A 57 -9.11 -36.21 42.00
CA ILE A 57 -9.90 -35.00 41.82
C ILE A 57 -10.12 -34.76 40.31
N PRO A 58 -11.37 -34.82 39.81
CA PRO A 58 -11.67 -34.75 38.38
C PRO A 58 -11.30 -33.43 37.68
N TRP A 59 -11.24 -32.32 38.42
CA TRP A 59 -10.96 -30.98 37.88
C TRP A 59 -9.49 -30.57 37.97
N GLU A 60 -8.62 -31.40 38.55
CA GLU A 60 -7.19 -31.13 38.49
C GLU A 60 -6.63 -31.36 37.08
N THR A 61 -5.84 -30.40 36.61
CA THR A 61 -5.20 -30.45 35.30
C THR A 61 -4.17 -31.58 35.27
N ARG A 62 -4.43 -32.59 34.42
CA ARG A 62 -3.46 -33.66 34.16
C ARG A 62 -2.33 -33.12 33.29
N ASN A 63 -1.09 -33.37 33.69
CA ASN A 63 0.07 -33.05 32.86
C ASN A 63 0.27 -34.14 31.81
N LYS A 64 -0.15 -33.90 30.56
CA LYS A 64 0.01 -34.84 29.45
C LYS A 64 1.41 -34.68 28.84
N ASN A 65 2.42 -35.28 29.47
CA ASN A 65 3.78 -35.35 28.92
C ASN A 65 3.99 -36.72 28.25
N PRO A 66 4.55 -36.79 27.02
CA PRO A 66 4.84 -38.06 26.33
C PRO A 66 5.72 -39.05 27.10
N LEU A 67 6.41 -38.58 28.15
CA LEU A 67 7.30 -39.37 29.00
C LEU A 67 6.57 -40.11 30.15
N PHE A 68 5.26 -39.88 30.33
CA PHE A 68 4.43 -40.59 31.31
C PHE A 68 3.46 -41.57 30.61
N LEU A 69 3.23 -42.72 31.24
CA LEU A 69 2.26 -43.70 30.76
C LEU A 69 0.82 -43.20 30.96
N ASN A 70 -0.03 -43.44 29.96
CA ASN A 70 -1.47 -43.24 30.08
C ASN A 70 -2.08 -44.25 31.08
N ASN A 71 -3.20 -43.86 31.70
CA ASN A 71 -3.98 -44.78 32.51
C ASN A 71 -4.45 -45.99 31.67
N PRO A 72 -4.43 -47.21 32.23
CA PRO A 72 -4.90 -48.40 31.53
C PRO A 72 -6.41 -48.34 31.29
N SER A 73 -6.86 -48.94 30.17
CA SER A 73 -8.24 -48.87 29.68
C SER A 73 -9.28 -49.54 30.60
N ASN A 74 -8.86 -50.29 31.59
CA ASN A 74 -9.72 -50.94 32.58
C ASN A 74 -10.18 -50.01 33.72
N ILE A 75 -9.67 -48.76 33.78
CA ILE A 75 -10.18 -47.73 34.70
C ILE A 75 -11.34 -47.01 34.02
N THR A 76 -12.54 -47.15 34.58
CA THR A 76 -13.77 -46.51 34.07
C THR A 76 -14.28 -45.46 35.06
N SER A 77 -14.88 -44.38 34.55
CA SER A 77 -15.54 -43.37 35.38
C SER A 77 -17.05 -43.46 35.21
N THR A 78 -17.79 -43.47 36.31
CA THR A 78 -19.25 -43.54 36.31
C THR A 78 -19.82 -42.46 37.21
N VAL A 79 -20.89 -41.80 36.78
CA VAL A 79 -21.56 -40.75 37.55
C VAL A 79 -22.91 -41.27 38.02
N ILE A 80 -23.21 -41.12 39.32
CA ILE A 80 -24.48 -41.48 39.93
C ILE A 80 -25.07 -40.23 40.60
N TYR A 81 -26.35 -39.94 40.35
CA TYR A 81 -27.06 -38.85 41.02
C TYR A 81 -27.74 -39.36 42.29
N ASP A 82 -27.51 -38.67 43.41
CA ASP A 82 -28.14 -38.93 44.71
C ASP A 82 -29.28 -37.91 44.93
N PRO A 83 -30.56 -38.33 44.80
CA PRO A 83 -31.71 -37.43 44.88
C PRO A 83 -32.04 -36.95 46.30
N GLU A 84 -31.58 -37.66 47.35
CA GLU A 84 -31.86 -37.27 48.74
C GLU A 84 -30.99 -36.09 49.19
N LYS A 85 -29.74 -36.06 48.70
CA LYS A 85 -28.77 -35.01 49.02
C LYS A 85 -28.59 -33.99 47.91
N ASN A 86 -29.21 -34.22 46.75
CA ASN A 86 -29.09 -33.41 45.54
C ASN A 86 -27.61 -33.23 45.10
N GLU A 87 -26.86 -34.33 45.05
CA GLU A 87 -25.44 -34.34 44.70
C GLU A 87 -25.17 -35.33 43.54
N TYR A 88 -24.17 -35.03 42.72
CA TYR A 88 -23.59 -35.97 41.77
C TYR A 88 -22.34 -36.61 42.37
N ILE A 89 -22.26 -37.94 42.29
CA ILE A 89 -21.16 -38.74 42.82
C ILE A 89 -20.41 -39.40 41.67
N ILE A 90 -19.15 -39.05 41.50
CA ILE A 90 -18.26 -39.60 40.47
C ILE A 90 -17.43 -40.74 41.07
N TYR A 91 -17.59 -41.94 40.50
CA TYR A 91 -16.81 -43.13 40.83
C TYR A 91 -15.72 -43.35 39.79
N GLN A 92 -14.55 -43.81 40.23
CA GLN A 92 -13.50 -44.37 39.37
C GLN A 92 -13.32 -45.84 39.74
N LYS A 93 -13.68 -46.74 38.82
CA LYS A 93 -13.75 -48.19 39.07
C LYS A 93 -12.75 -48.95 38.22
N VAL A 94 -12.13 -49.96 38.84
CA VAL A 94 -11.38 -51.03 38.16
C VAL A 94 -12.16 -52.33 38.38
N GLY A 95 -12.92 -52.74 37.37
CA GLY A 95 -13.89 -53.83 37.52
C GLY A 95 -14.95 -53.49 38.58
N SER A 96 -15.01 -54.26 39.66
CA SER A 96 -15.92 -54.05 40.80
C SER A 96 -15.31 -53.24 41.94
N PHE A 97 -14.02 -52.88 41.86
CA PHE A 97 -13.32 -52.17 42.93
C PHE A 97 -13.32 -50.66 42.68
N ASP A 98 -13.70 -49.88 43.69
CA ASP A 98 -13.54 -48.43 43.68
C ASP A 98 -12.06 -48.11 43.84
N TYR A 99 -11.41 -47.79 42.71
CA TYR A 99 -9.99 -47.49 42.66
C TYR A 99 -9.63 -46.27 43.50
N ARG A 100 -10.59 -45.34 43.70
CA ARG A 100 -10.42 -44.11 44.49
C ARG A 100 -11.68 -43.69 45.22
N THR A 101 -11.49 -42.81 46.20
CA THR A 101 -12.58 -42.14 46.91
C THR A 101 -13.51 -41.42 45.93
N PRO A 102 -14.82 -41.69 45.96
CA PRO A 102 -15.77 -41.02 45.11
C PRO A 102 -15.81 -39.52 45.38
N VAL A 103 -15.97 -38.73 44.33
CA VAL A 103 -16.02 -37.27 44.43
C VAL A 103 -17.46 -36.80 44.31
N ARG A 104 -17.91 -36.03 45.30
CA ARG A 104 -19.26 -35.49 45.40
C ARG A 104 -19.25 -34.03 44.96
N MET A 105 -20.29 -33.61 44.26
CA MET A 105 -20.47 -32.21 43.86
C MET A 105 -21.94 -31.84 43.78
N SER A 106 -22.22 -30.57 44.00
CA SER A 106 -23.55 -30.01 43.77
C SER A 106 -23.91 -29.99 42.27
N PRO A 107 -25.18 -29.80 41.90
CA PRO A 107 -25.59 -29.74 40.50
C PRO A 107 -24.93 -28.58 39.74
N GLU A 108 -24.66 -27.45 40.40
CA GLU A 108 -23.99 -26.30 39.79
C GLU A 108 -22.52 -26.60 39.51
N GLU A 109 -21.82 -27.21 40.47
CA GLU A 109 -20.43 -27.63 40.33
C GLU A 109 -20.29 -28.72 39.24
N PHE A 110 -21.23 -29.67 39.18
CA PHE A 110 -21.26 -30.69 38.12
C PHE A 110 -21.43 -30.09 36.74
N ARG A 111 -22.36 -29.13 36.58
CA ARG A 111 -22.57 -28.43 35.31
C ARG A 111 -21.31 -27.67 34.86
N LYS A 112 -20.64 -26.99 35.80
CA LYS A 112 -19.39 -26.27 35.52
C LYS A 112 -18.28 -27.25 35.12
N TYR A 113 -18.14 -28.36 35.85
CA TYR A 113 -17.18 -29.41 35.56
C TYR A 113 -17.37 -30.03 34.17
N GLU A 114 -18.61 -30.41 33.83
CA GLU A 114 -18.96 -30.98 32.51
C GLU A 114 -18.68 -30.00 31.37
N PHE A 115 -19.03 -28.73 31.56
CA PHE A 115 -18.75 -27.67 30.58
C PHE A 115 -17.24 -27.51 30.32
N GLU A 116 -16.45 -27.42 31.39
CA GLU A 116 -15.00 -27.31 31.27
C GLU A 116 -14.35 -28.56 30.67
N ARG A 117 -14.86 -29.76 31.00
CA ARG A 117 -14.40 -31.03 30.40
C ARG A 117 -14.68 -31.06 28.91
N ALA A 118 -15.92 -30.78 28.50
CA ALA A 118 -16.32 -30.76 27.09
C ALA A 118 -15.49 -29.75 26.27
N MET A 119 -15.22 -28.57 26.84
CA MET A 119 -14.36 -27.56 26.21
C MET A 119 -12.93 -28.07 26.03
N ARG A 120 -12.34 -28.70 27.06
CA ARG A 120 -10.99 -29.28 26.98
C ARG A 120 -10.91 -30.41 25.96
N GLU A 121 -11.87 -31.33 25.96
CA GLU A 121 -11.94 -32.44 24.99
C GLU A 121 -12.09 -31.92 23.56
N TYR A 122 -12.91 -30.89 23.34
CA TYR A 122 -13.05 -30.23 22.06
C TYR A 122 -11.71 -29.65 21.56
N TRP A 123 -10.98 -28.89 22.40
CA TRP A 123 -9.68 -28.34 22.02
C TRP A 123 -8.62 -29.42 21.80
N GLU A 124 -8.61 -30.46 22.62
CA GLU A 124 -7.67 -31.58 22.48
C GLU A 124 -7.90 -32.34 21.18
N SER A 125 -9.16 -32.64 20.83
CA SER A 125 -9.50 -33.29 19.55
C SER A 125 -9.08 -32.46 18.33
N ARG A 126 -9.08 -31.14 18.48
CA ARG A 126 -8.66 -30.21 17.42
C ARG A 126 -7.15 -30.14 17.26
N ILE A 127 -6.40 -30.33 18.34
CA ILE A 127 -4.93 -30.37 18.34
C ILE A 127 -4.42 -31.75 17.88
N SER A 128 -5.09 -32.85 18.24
CA SER A 128 -4.65 -34.21 17.90
C SER A 128 -4.92 -34.63 16.46
N GLY A 129 -5.79 -33.91 15.74
CA GLY A 129 -6.06 -34.15 14.32
C GLY A 129 -6.90 -35.39 14.01
N ASP A 130 -7.45 -36.08 15.02
CA ASP A 130 -8.25 -37.31 14.86
C ASP A 130 -9.65 -37.09 14.26
N VAL A 131 -10.01 -35.84 13.91
CA VAL A 131 -11.35 -35.49 13.42
C VAL A 131 -11.39 -35.46 11.89
N ALA A 132 -11.19 -36.62 11.26
CA ALA A 132 -11.40 -36.79 9.82
C ALA A 132 -12.89 -36.91 9.42
N GLY A 133 -13.84 -36.92 10.37
CA GLY A 133 -15.20 -37.41 10.13
C GLY A 133 -16.39 -36.46 10.40
N PHE A 134 -16.25 -35.36 11.15
CA PHE A 134 -17.41 -34.52 11.50
C PHE A 134 -17.53 -33.31 10.58
N ARG A 135 -18.20 -33.53 9.44
CA ARG A 135 -18.68 -32.48 8.52
C ARG A 135 -20.14 -32.10 8.85
N SER A 136 -20.45 -31.94 10.13
CA SER A 136 -21.78 -31.55 10.63
C SER A 136 -21.69 -30.15 11.24
N ASN A 137 -22.63 -29.26 10.90
CA ASN A 137 -22.66 -27.83 11.23
C ASN A 137 -21.98 -27.43 12.56
N LEU A 138 -21.08 -26.46 12.47
CA LEU A 138 -20.23 -25.93 13.56
C LEU A 138 -20.99 -25.36 14.77
N ILE A 139 -22.31 -25.20 14.68
CA ILE A 139 -23.17 -24.70 15.76
C ILE A 139 -24.44 -25.58 15.79
N PRO A 140 -24.73 -26.29 16.90
CA PRO A 140 -25.97 -27.04 17.05
C PRO A 140 -27.17 -26.08 17.06
N GLN A 141 -28.30 -26.50 16.49
CA GLN A 141 -29.53 -25.69 16.51
C GLN A 141 -29.93 -25.39 17.96
N ILE A 142 -29.99 -24.11 18.30
CA ILE A 142 -30.36 -23.66 19.64
C ILE A 142 -31.88 -23.50 19.67
N GLN A 143 -32.54 -24.21 20.58
CA GLN A 143 -33.96 -24.02 20.87
C GLN A 143 -34.08 -23.23 22.16
N VAL A 144 -34.66 -22.04 22.08
CA VAL A 144 -34.86 -21.17 23.26
C VAL A 144 -36.23 -21.47 23.87
N GLY A 145 -36.28 -21.79 25.17
CA GLY A 145 -37.54 -22.05 25.86
C GLY A 145 -38.32 -20.77 26.21
N GLY A 146 -39.64 -20.77 25.98
CA GLY A 146 -40.56 -19.74 26.50
C GLY A 146 -41.58 -19.23 25.48
N GLU A 147 -42.87 -19.16 25.87
CA GLU A 147 -43.98 -18.69 25.02
C GLU A 147 -43.84 -17.23 24.53
N THR A 148 -43.01 -16.43 25.19
CA THR A 148 -42.74 -15.03 24.81
C THR A 148 -41.83 -14.93 23.58
N PHE A 149 -40.91 -15.88 23.40
CA PHE A 149 -40.01 -15.92 22.24
C PHE A 149 -40.80 -16.30 20.97
N ASP A 150 -41.66 -17.31 21.07
CA ASP A 150 -42.54 -17.74 19.98
C ASP A 150 -43.51 -16.65 19.52
N LYS A 151 -44.02 -15.80 20.43
CA LYS A 151 -44.91 -14.67 20.05
C LYS A 151 -44.21 -13.61 19.19
N ILE A 152 -42.92 -13.39 19.38
CA ILE A 152 -42.16 -12.33 18.69
C ILE A 152 -41.50 -12.87 17.43
N PHE A 153 -40.94 -14.09 17.48
CA PHE A 153 -40.14 -14.68 16.40
C PHE A 153 -40.84 -15.83 15.66
N GLY A 154 -42.05 -16.21 16.07
CA GLY A 154 -42.93 -17.23 15.47
C GLY A 154 -42.44 -18.69 15.54
N SER A 155 -41.17 -18.90 15.86
CA SER A 155 -40.59 -20.20 16.22
C SER A 155 -39.37 -20.00 17.13
N ASN A 156 -39.08 -21.00 17.96
CA ASN A 156 -37.96 -21.04 18.88
C ASN A 156 -36.63 -21.52 18.28
N VAL A 157 -36.61 -21.84 16.98
CA VAL A 157 -35.42 -22.39 16.31
C VAL A 157 -34.49 -21.27 15.85
N ILE A 158 -33.25 -21.31 16.31
CA ILE A 158 -32.18 -20.44 15.82
C ILE A 158 -31.23 -21.26 14.97
N ASN A 159 -31.10 -20.90 13.70
CA ASN A 159 -30.18 -21.52 12.76
C ASN A 159 -29.18 -20.47 12.26
N ILE A 160 -27.90 -20.61 12.58
CA ILE A 160 -26.84 -19.70 12.15
C ILE A 160 -25.76 -20.53 11.45
N ILE A 161 -25.46 -20.16 10.21
CA ILE A 161 -24.52 -20.84 9.32
C ILE A 161 -23.39 -19.85 8.98
N PRO A 162 -22.31 -19.82 9.76
CA PRO A 162 -21.10 -19.09 9.40
C PRO A 162 -20.30 -19.88 8.36
N GLN A 163 -19.84 -19.21 7.32
CA GLN A 163 -18.99 -19.74 6.25
C GLN A 163 -17.81 -18.79 6.02
N GLY A 164 -16.66 -19.34 5.63
CA GLY A 164 -15.46 -18.56 5.30
C GLY A 164 -14.23 -19.00 6.08
N SER A 165 -13.25 -18.11 6.17
CA SER A 165 -11.95 -18.32 6.81
C SER A 165 -11.50 -17.09 7.58
N ALA A 166 -10.80 -17.32 8.68
CA ALA A 166 -10.07 -16.28 9.40
C ALA A 166 -8.61 -16.73 9.53
N GLU A 167 -7.70 -15.91 9.03
CA GLU A 167 -6.26 -16.10 9.13
C GLU A 167 -5.67 -14.98 10.00
N LEU A 168 -4.82 -15.36 10.95
CA LEU A 168 -4.10 -14.44 11.82
C LEU A 168 -2.61 -14.71 11.65
N ILE A 169 -1.87 -13.71 11.17
CA ILE A 169 -0.42 -13.79 10.96
C ILE A 169 0.26 -12.94 12.03
N PHE A 170 1.13 -13.57 12.80
CA PHE A 170 1.97 -12.93 13.80
C PHE A 170 3.42 -13.03 13.34
N GLY A 171 4.11 -11.91 13.25
CA GLY A 171 5.51 -11.84 12.84
C GLY A 171 6.29 -10.80 13.65
N ILE A 172 7.60 -11.00 13.77
CA ILE A 172 8.51 -9.98 14.28
C ILE A 172 9.52 -9.72 13.17
N ASN A 173 9.53 -8.50 12.64
CA ASN A 173 10.48 -8.05 11.63
C ASN A 173 11.54 -7.18 12.30
N ILE A 174 12.79 -7.62 12.29
CA ILE A 174 13.92 -6.86 12.84
C ILE A 174 14.73 -6.32 11.68
N SER A 175 14.58 -5.02 11.42
CA SER A 175 15.41 -4.32 10.43
C SER A 175 16.65 -3.75 11.11
N ARG A 176 17.83 -4.03 10.53
CA ARG A 176 19.10 -3.45 10.98
C ARG A 176 19.74 -2.67 9.84
N THR A 177 20.09 -1.41 10.09
CA THR A 177 20.84 -0.56 9.15
C THR A 177 22.24 -0.28 9.68
N GLU A 178 23.21 -0.27 8.77
CA GLU A 178 24.61 0.03 9.10
C GLU A 178 24.96 1.51 8.95
N ASN A 179 23.96 2.38 8.68
CA ASN A 179 24.19 3.79 8.45
C ASN A 179 24.84 4.45 9.70
N PRO A 180 26.10 4.93 9.60
CA PRO A 180 26.83 5.46 10.74
C PRO A 180 26.26 6.78 11.24
N THR A 181 25.50 7.51 10.41
CA THR A 181 24.85 8.77 10.78
C THR A 181 23.73 8.59 11.81
N LEU A 182 23.18 7.38 11.91
CA LEU A 182 22.20 7.01 12.93
C LEU A 182 22.91 6.52 14.20
N SER A 183 22.36 6.88 15.35
CA SER A 183 22.80 6.33 16.65
C SER A 183 22.59 4.81 16.70
N GLU A 184 23.47 4.06 17.36
CA GLU A 184 23.42 2.59 17.43
C GLU A 184 22.08 2.05 17.94
N LYS A 185 21.40 2.78 18.83
CA LYS A 185 20.05 2.40 19.32
C LYS A 185 18.97 2.49 18.25
N LEU A 186 19.14 3.36 17.25
CA LEU A 186 18.20 3.56 16.15
C LEU A 186 18.56 2.71 14.92
N ARG A 187 19.69 2.01 14.96
CA ARG A 187 20.13 1.13 13.87
C ARG A 187 19.39 -0.21 13.84
N THR A 188 18.74 -0.62 14.93
CA THR A 188 17.97 -1.87 15.01
C THR A 188 16.54 -1.55 15.44
N ILE A 189 15.58 -1.79 14.55
CA ILE A 189 14.16 -1.50 14.80
C ILE A 189 13.38 -2.82 14.74
N PRO A 190 12.99 -3.39 15.90
CA PRO A 190 12.09 -4.53 15.95
C PRO A 190 10.65 -4.03 15.75
N THR A 191 9.96 -4.56 14.74
CA THR A 191 8.56 -4.26 14.44
C THR A 191 7.74 -5.52 14.63
N PHE A 192 6.72 -5.46 15.47
CA PHE A 192 5.72 -6.52 15.58
C PHE A 192 4.69 -6.36 14.46
N ASP A 193 4.58 -7.37 13.60
CA ASP A 193 3.64 -7.43 12.49
C ASP A 193 2.46 -8.31 12.90
N PHE A 194 1.27 -7.73 12.95
CA PHE A 194 0.01 -8.42 13.20
C PHE A 194 -0.93 -8.15 12.04
N LYS A 195 -1.28 -9.20 11.30
CA LYS A 195 -2.20 -9.12 10.17
C LYS A 195 -3.37 -10.05 10.40
N GLU A 196 -4.56 -9.49 10.28
CA GLU A 196 -5.82 -10.19 10.37
C GLU A 196 -6.48 -10.23 9.00
N LYS A 197 -6.80 -11.45 8.54
CA LYS A 197 -7.46 -11.72 7.28
C LYS A 197 -8.75 -12.48 7.55
N ILE A 198 -9.85 -11.77 7.71
CA ILE A 198 -11.17 -12.37 7.88
C ILE A 198 -11.90 -12.29 6.56
N GLN A 199 -12.38 -13.43 6.08
CA GLN A 199 -13.35 -13.56 5.01
C GLN A 199 -14.51 -14.39 5.56
N MET A 200 -15.62 -13.75 5.89
CA MET A 200 -16.72 -14.38 6.59
C MET A 200 -18.05 -14.01 5.94
N ASN A 201 -18.87 -15.03 5.70
CA ASN A 201 -20.26 -14.91 5.31
C ASN A 201 -21.12 -15.65 6.34
N VAL A 202 -21.93 -14.93 7.10
CA VAL A 202 -22.85 -15.48 8.09
C VAL A 202 -24.26 -15.29 7.57
N THR A 203 -24.98 -16.39 7.42
CA THR A 203 -26.42 -16.37 7.19
C THR A 203 -27.12 -17.04 8.35
N GLY A 204 -28.25 -16.49 8.79
CA GLY A 204 -28.99 -17.10 9.87
C GLY A 204 -30.46 -16.71 9.87
N THR A 205 -31.28 -17.61 10.40
CA THR A 205 -32.71 -17.42 10.60
C THR A 205 -33.03 -17.64 12.08
N ILE A 206 -33.75 -16.70 12.68
CA ILE A 206 -34.25 -16.77 14.04
C ILE A 206 -35.78 -16.87 13.94
N GLY A 207 -36.28 -18.07 14.20
CA GLY A 207 -37.69 -18.42 14.01
C GLY A 207 -38.13 -18.32 12.53
N ASP A 208 -39.34 -17.82 12.29
CA ASP A 208 -39.90 -17.57 10.95
C ASP A 208 -39.86 -16.09 10.53
N LYS A 209 -39.52 -15.18 11.44
CA LYS A 209 -39.61 -13.73 11.21
C LYS A 209 -38.30 -12.99 11.05
N MET A 210 -37.17 -13.52 11.52
CA MET A 210 -35.91 -12.75 11.56
C MET A 210 -34.81 -13.44 10.75
N GLU A 211 -34.18 -12.67 9.86
CA GLU A 211 -33.10 -13.09 8.98
C GLU A 211 -31.86 -12.22 9.21
N LEU A 212 -30.71 -12.85 9.36
CA LEU A 212 -29.41 -12.22 9.53
C LEU A 212 -28.52 -12.58 8.33
N GLY A 213 -27.95 -11.56 7.68
CA GLY A 213 -26.93 -11.72 6.65
C GLY A 213 -25.76 -10.79 6.95
N VAL A 214 -24.58 -11.35 7.22
CA VAL A 214 -23.35 -10.59 7.45
C VAL A 214 -22.29 -11.08 6.47
N ASN A 215 -21.76 -10.19 5.65
CA ASN A 215 -20.59 -10.41 4.81
C ASN A 215 -19.49 -9.46 5.28
N TYR A 216 -18.34 -10.03 5.63
CA TYR A 216 -17.20 -9.28 6.15
C TYR A 216 -15.91 -9.81 5.55
N ASN A 217 -15.19 -8.93 4.85
CA ASN A 217 -13.91 -9.16 4.23
C ASN A 217 -12.95 -8.03 4.63
N THR A 218 -11.89 -8.36 5.36
CA THR A 218 -10.85 -7.39 5.75
C THR A 218 -9.95 -6.97 4.60
N ASP A 219 -9.86 -7.80 3.55
CA ASP A 219 -9.07 -7.53 2.33
C ASP A 219 -9.91 -6.84 1.23
N ALA A 220 -11.16 -6.44 1.51
CA ALA A 220 -12.00 -5.75 0.53
C ALA A 220 -11.43 -4.38 0.14
N MET A 221 -11.37 -4.09 -1.16
CA MET A 221 -10.93 -2.77 -1.65
C MET A 221 -12.00 -1.70 -1.42
N PHE A 222 -13.27 -2.10 -1.38
CA PHE A 222 -14.40 -1.18 -1.23
C PHE A 222 -15.24 -1.48 0.02
N GLU A 223 -15.64 -0.44 0.75
CA GLU A 223 -16.43 -0.59 1.99
C GLU A 223 -17.80 -1.22 1.74
N PHE A 224 -18.40 -1.05 0.55
CA PHE A 224 -19.71 -1.62 0.22
C PHE A 224 -19.73 -3.16 0.11
N GLU A 225 -18.56 -3.80 0.02
CA GLU A 225 -18.46 -5.26 0.04
C GLU A 225 -18.77 -5.82 1.44
N ASN A 226 -18.47 -5.04 2.48
CA ASN A 226 -18.76 -5.37 3.86
C ASN A 226 -20.20 -5.01 4.19
N ARG A 227 -21.08 -6.02 4.16
CA ARG A 227 -22.52 -5.85 4.28
C ARG A 227 -23.04 -6.50 5.54
N THR A 228 -23.78 -5.76 6.35
CA THR A 228 -24.51 -6.28 7.50
C THR A 228 -25.97 -5.95 7.30
N LYS A 229 -26.81 -6.98 7.17
CA LYS A 229 -28.25 -6.82 7.03
C LYS A 229 -28.96 -7.68 8.06
N LEU A 230 -29.78 -7.02 8.87
CA LEU A 230 -30.75 -7.68 9.72
C LEU A 230 -32.15 -7.36 9.21
N GLN A 231 -32.97 -8.37 8.99
CA GLN A 231 -34.31 -8.21 8.45
C GLN A 231 -35.33 -8.91 9.36
N TYR A 232 -36.39 -8.19 9.68
CA TYR A 232 -37.61 -8.73 10.28
C TYR A 232 -38.73 -8.69 9.24
N SER A 233 -39.47 -9.78 9.11
CA SER A 233 -40.62 -9.93 8.22
C SER A 233 -41.85 -10.26 9.06
N GLY A 234 -42.83 -9.36 9.07
CA GLY A 234 -44.11 -9.57 9.74
C GLY A 234 -45.06 -10.46 8.93
N LYS A 235 -46.07 -11.03 9.59
CA LYS A 235 -47.10 -11.88 8.94
C LYS A 235 -48.09 -11.05 8.11
N GLU A 236 -48.92 -11.72 7.31
CA GLU A 236 -49.90 -11.05 6.42
C GLU A 236 -50.88 -10.14 7.16
N ASP A 237 -51.24 -10.47 8.40
CA ASP A 237 -52.17 -9.68 9.21
C ASP A 237 -51.51 -8.56 10.03
N GLU A 238 -50.18 -8.44 9.99
CA GLU A 238 -49.44 -7.47 10.80
C GLU A 238 -49.28 -6.13 10.06
N ILE A 239 -49.47 -5.00 10.76
CA ILE A 239 -49.26 -3.65 10.19
C ILE A 239 -47.79 -3.47 9.82
N LEU A 240 -46.88 -3.94 10.67
CA LEU A 240 -45.45 -3.89 10.44
C LEU A 240 -45.04 -5.02 9.49
N LYS A 241 -44.75 -4.67 8.23
CA LYS A 241 -44.39 -5.66 7.20
C LYS A 241 -42.92 -6.00 7.22
N LYS A 242 -42.06 -4.98 7.31
CA LYS A 242 -40.62 -5.19 7.25
C LYS A 242 -39.86 -4.20 8.13
N VAL A 243 -38.86 -4.69 8.85
CA VAL A 243 -37.83 -3.84 9.49
C VAL A 243 -36.48 -4.33 9.03
N GLU A 244 -35.71 -3.46 8.38
CA GLU A 244 -34.34 -3.75 7.95
C GLU A 244 -33.37 -2.84 8.74
N ALA A 245 -32.28 -3.38 9.25
CA ALA A 245 -31.22 -2.65 9.91
C ALA A 245 -29.86 -3.00 9.32
N GLY A 246 -28.98 -2.00 9.18
CA GLY A 246 -27.69 -2.12 8.52
C GLY A 246 -27.78 -1.67 7.05
N ASP A 247 -27.29 -2.47 6.10
CA ASP A 247 -27.32 -2.15 4.68
C ASP A 247 -28.73 -2.30 4.09
N VAL A 248 -29.36 -1.17 3.82
CA VAL A 248 -30.72 -1.05 3.30
C VAL A 248 -30.70 -0.41 1.92
N THR A 249 -31.74 -0.71 1.14
CA THR A 249 -31.96 -0.12 -0.18
C THR A 249 -33.36 0.49 -0.24
N LEU A 250 -33.48 1.63 -0.91
CA LEU A 250 -34.75 2.30 -1.14
C LEU A 250 -34.85 2.67 -2.63
N PRO A 251 -35.10 1.70 -3.52
CA PRO A 251 -35.37 2.04 -4.92
C PRO A 251 -36.69 2.81 -5.00
N LEU A 252 -36.67 3.97 -5.65
CA LEU A 252 -37.86 4.77 -5.95
C LEU A 252 -38.13 4.72 -7.45
N THR A 253 -39.39 4.68 -7.84
CA THR A 253 -39.82 4.60 -9.25
C THR A 253 -39.82 5.95 -9.98
N GLY A 254 -39.64 7.06 -9.26
CA GLY A 254 -39.64 8.40 -9.83
C GLY A 254 -38.31 8.77 -10.49
N THR A 255 -38.37 9.59 -11.55
CA THR A 255 -37.18 10.11 -12.25
C THR A 255 -36.61 11.38 -11.63
N LEU A 256 -37.43 12.16 -10.91
CA LEU A 256 -37.02 13.42 -10.26
C LEU A 256 -36.32 13.20 -8.93
N ILE A 257 -36.75 12.17 -8.18
CA ILE A 257 -36.16 11.79 -6.89
C ILE A 257 -35.73 10.33 -7.03
N THR A 258 -34.46 10.13 -7.36
CA THR A 258 -33.88 8.81 -7.45
C THR A 258 -33.57 8.28 -6.05
N GLY A 259 -34.08 7.10 -5.75
CA GLY A 259 -33.78 6.40 -4.50
C GLY A 259 -32.30 5.97 -4.41
N SER A 260 -31.78 5.80 -3.20
CA SER A 260 -30.39 5.35 -2.99
C SER A 260 -30.32 3.84 -2.77
N TYR A 261 -29.29 3.22 -3.36
CA TYR A 261 -29.06 1.77 -3.34
C TYR A 261 -28.05 1.32 -2.28
N SER A 262 -27.34 2.23 -1.63
CA SER A 262 -26.29 1.89 -0.66
C SER A 262 -26.38 2.78 0.58
N LEU A 263 -27.31 2.42 1.47
CA LEU A 263 -27.62 3.14 2.69
C LEU A 263 -27.31 2.26 3.90
N PHE A 264 -26.66 2.81 4.93
CA PHE A 264 -26.50 2.15 6.22
C PHE A 264 -27.42 2.79 7.25
N GLY A 265 -28.40 2.05 7.75
CA GLY A 265 -29.38 2.60 8.68
C GLY A 265 -30.54 1.67 9.02
N LEU A 266 -31.65 2.27 9.40
CA LEU A 266 -32.91 1.60 9.74
C LEU A 266 -33.95 1.91 8.67
N LYS A 267 -34.58 0.87 8.12
CA LYS A 267 -35.73 0.96 7.23
C LYS A 267 -36.91 0.23 7.83
N THR A 268 -38.07 0.86 7.79
CA THR A 268 -39.31 0.31 8.32
C THR A 268 -40.42 0.45 7.30
N GLU A 269 -41.14 -0.63 7.04
CA GLU A 269 -42.26 -0.69 6.11
C GLU A 269 -43.53 -1.09 6.87
N MET A 270 -44.53 -0.21 6.82
CA MET A 270 -45.82 -0.38 7.46
C MET A 270 -46.94 -0.33 6.42
N GLN A 271 -47.92 -1.21 6.52
CA GLN A 271 -49.05 -1.28 5.60
C GLN A 271 -50.38 -1.09 6.36
N PHE A 272 -51.10 -0.03 6.02
CA PHE A 272 -52.43 0.31 6.54
C PHE A 272 -53.46 0.10 5.42
N GLY A 273 -53.93 -1.15 5.27
CA GLY A 273 -54.80 -1.53 4.16
C GLY A 273 -54.10 -1.40 2.80
N LYS A 274 -54.48 -0.38 2.01
CA LYS A 274 -53.87 -0.08 0.70
C LYS A 274 -52.74 0.97 0.77
N LEU A 275 -52.53 1.59 1.93
CA LEU A 275 -51.49 2.59 2.13
C LEU A 275 -50.21 1.92 2.66
N THR A 276 -49.12 1.99 1.91
CA THR A 276 -47.79 1.56 2.37
C THR A 276 -46.96 2.78 2.75
N VAL A 277 -46.47 2.82 3.98
CA VAL A 277 -45.59 3.85 4.51
C VAL A 277 -44.22 3.23 4.74
N THR A 278 -43.22 3.68 3.97
CA THR A 278 -41.82 3.29 4.15
C THR A 278 -41.05 4.45 4.77
N THR A 279 -40.40 4.21 5.90
CA THR A 279 -39.55 5.17 6.60
C THR A 279 -38.12 4.68 6.57
N VAL A 280 -37.17 5.54 6.18
CA VAL A 280 -35.74 5.22 6.16
C VAL A 280 -34.96 6.29 6.90
N LEU A 281 -34.18 5.88 7.89
CA LEU A 281 -33.24 6.70 8.65
C LEU A 281 -31.85 6.11 8.43
N SER A 282 -31.05 6.75 7.57
CA SER A 282 -29.79 6.16 7.13
C SER A 282 -28.73 7.18 6.82
N GLN A 283 -27.48 6.74 6.91
CA GLN A 283 -26.33 7.41 6.34
C GLN A 283 -26.08 6.87 4.93
N GLN A 284 -26.01 7.76 3.94
CA GLN A 284 -25.63 7.39 2.58
C GLN A 284 -24.11 7.12 2.53
N LYS A 285 -23.73 5.94 2.05
CA LYS A 285 -22.32 5.53 1.89
C LYS A 285 -21.81 5.61 0.46
N GLY A 286 -22.70 5.78 -0.53
CA GLY A 286 -22.34 5.83 -1.95
C GLY A 286 -22.38 7.22 -2.56
N GLU A 287 -21.48 7.49 -3.51
CA GLU A 287 -21.47 8.67 -4.37
C GLU A 287 -22.10 8.34 -5.73
N SER A 288 -22.91 9.25 -6.28
CA SER A 288 -23.49 9.10 -7.61
C SER A 288 -22.65 9.85 -8.63
N SER A 289 -22.08 9.15 -9.60
CA SER A 289 -21.39 9.76 -10.73
C SER A 289 -22.22 9.62 -11.99
N VAL A 290 -22.42 10.72 -12.71
CA VAL A 290 -23.15 10.75 -13.99
C VAL A 290 -22.12 10.88 -15.10
N ILE A 291 -22.09 9.89 -16.00
CA ILE A 291 -21.22 9.91 -17.17
C ILE A 291 -22.09 10.23 -18.38
N GLN A 292 -21.75 11.29 -19.11
CA GLN A 292 -22.38 11.62 -20.39
C GLN A 292 -21.60 10.96 -21.52
N VAL A 293 -22.24 10.04 -22.24
CA VAL A 293 -21.67 9.34 -23.39
C VAL A 293 -22.38 9.83 -24.64
N GLU A 294 -21.63 10.46 -25.54
CA GLU A 294 -22.15 10.96 -26.82
C GLU A 294 -21.42 10.26 -27.96
N GLY A 295 -22.17 9.67 -28.90
CA GLY A 295 -21.58 9.02 -30.09
C GLY A 295 -20.77 7.75 -29.81
N GLY A 296 -20.94 7.12 -28.64
CA GLY A 296 -20.22 5.89 -28.25
C GLY A 296 -18.87 6.10 -27.60
N ALA A 297 -18.47 7.35 -27.34
CA ALA A 297 -17.26 7.69 -26.59
C ALA A 297 -17.60 8.55 -25.36
N GLN A 298 -16.84 8.37 -24.29
CA GLN A 298 -16.90 9.26 -23.14
C GLN A 298 -16.19 10.56 -23.52
N GLN A 299 -16.91 11.69 -23.46
CA GLN A 299 -16.31 13.01 -23.64
C GLN A 299 -15.98 13.57 -22.26
N THR A 300 -14.73 14.01 -22.08
CA THR A 300 -14.30 14.74 -20.89
C THR A 300 -14.04 16.19 -21.31
N PRO A 301 -14.86 17.16 -20.90
CA PRO A 301 -14.59 18.56 -21.17
C PRO A 301 -13.29 18.96 -20.48
N PHE A 302 -12.47 19.77 -21.17
CA PHE A 302 -11.27 20.36 -20.60
C PHE A 302 -11.31 21.88 -20.80
N GLU A 303 -10.69 22.61 -19.86
CA GLU A 303 -10.55 24.06 -19.91
C GLU A 303 -9.09 24.40 -19.65
N ILE A 304 -8.49 25.22 -20.50
CA ILE A 304 -7.11 25.69 -20.39
C ILE A 304 -7.15 27.21 -20.44
N PHE A 305 -6.68 27.85 -19.38
CA PHE A 305 -6.57 29.31 -19.32
C PHE A 305 -5.34 29.81 -20.10
N VAL A 306 -5.39 31.05 -20.57
CA VAL A 306 -4.33 31.65 -21.42
C VAL A 306 -3.00 31.79 -20.68
N ASP A 307 -3.03 31.91 -19.35
CA ASP A 307 -1.87 31.96 -18.46
C ASP A 307 -1.31 30.57 -18.12
N ASN A 308 -2.06 29.50 -18.34
CA ASN A 308 -1.62 28.11 -18.13
C ASN A 308 -0.82 27.59 -19.32
N TYR A 309 0.21 28.33 -19.75
CA TYR A 309 1.16 27.84 -20.74
C TYR A 309 2.17 26.88 -20.12
N GLU A 310 2.74 25.99 -20.93
CA GLU A 310 3.76 25.04 -20.47
C GLU A 310 5.11 25.75 -20.33
N ALA A 311 5.43 26.17 -19.11
CA ALA A 311 6.70 26.83 -18.80
C ALA A 311 7.89 25.86 -18.92
N ASN A 312 9.04 26.38 -19.35
CA ASN A 312 10.33 25.68 -19.40
C ASN A 312 10.32 24.35 -20.18
N ARG A 313 9.43 24.22 -21.17
CA ARG A 313 9.28 22.99 -21.97
C ARG A 313 9.65 23.18 -23.43
N HIS A 314 9.35 24.34 -23.99
CA HIS A 314 9.53 24.65 -25.41
C HIS A 314 10.59 25.73 -25.59
N PHE A 315 11.57 25.45 -26.45
CA PHE A 315 12.71 26.33 -26.68
C PHE A 315 12.99 26.47 -28.17
N PHE A 316 13.22 27.69 -28.64
CA PHE A 316 13.79 27.93 -29.97
C PHE A 316 15.28 27.56 -29.96
N LEU A 317 15.79 27.07 -31.10
CA LEU A 317 17.19 26.67 -31.22
C LEU A 317 18.16 27.87 -31.27
N SER A 318 17.67 29.05 -31.68
CA SER A 318 18.39 30.31 -31.84
C SER A 318 17.36 31.44 -32.02
N GLN A 319 17.76 32.69 -31.78
CA GLN A 319 16.87 33.86 -31.96
C GLN A 319 16.37 34.00 -33.40
N TYR A 320 17.18 33.61 -34.40
CA TYR A 320 16.75 33.61 -35.79
C TYR A 320 15.47 32.79 -36.02
N PHE A 321 15.35 31.61 -35.41
CA PHE A 321 14.16 30.76 -35.57
C PHE A 321 12.93 31.36 -34.88
N ARG A 322 13.14 32.11 -33.80
CA ARG A 322 12.08 32.83 -33.10
C ARG A 322 11.54 33.97 -33.95
N ASP A 323 12.41 34.76 -34.59
CA ASP A 323 12.01 35.93 -35.38
C ASP A 323 11.19 35.54 -36.62
N ILE A 324 11.52 34.42 -37.25
CA ILE A 324 10.81 33.94 -38.44
C ILE A 324 9.56 33.13 -38.12
N TYR A 325 9.32 32.77 -36.85
CA TYR A 325 8.29 31.80 -36.47
C TYR A 325 6.89 32.25 -36.88
N ASP A 326 6.52 33.49 -36.54
CA ASP A 326 5.20 34.05 -36.87
C ASP A 326 5.03 34.22 -38.37
N ASP A 327 6.09 34.66 -39.06
CA ASP A 327 6.10 34.85 -40.51
C ASP A 327 5.96 33.53 -41.27
N ALA A 328 6.61 32.46 -40.79
CA ALA A 328 6.53 31.11 -41.35
C ALA A 328 5.13 30.48 -41.18
N LEU A 329 4.31 30.97 -40.25
CA LEU A 329 2.99 30.43 -39.91
C LEU A 329 1.82 31.29 -40.44
N LYS A 330 2.07 32.37 -41.17
CA LYS A 330 1.01 33.24 -41.72
C LYS A 330 0.02 32.52 -42.64
N THR A 331 0.46 31.45 -43.32
CA THR A 331 -0.33 30.75 -44.34
C THR A 331 -0.65 29.29 -43.95
N LEU A 332 -1.02 29.06 -42.68
CA LEU A 332 -1.48 27.74 -42.22
C LEU A 332 -2.58 27.17 -43.15
N PRO A 333 -2.53 25.87 -43.51
CA PRO A 333 -1.69 24.81 -42.93
C PRO A 333 -0.28 24.67 -43.55
N VAL A 334 0.08 25.49 -44.55
CA VAL A 334 1.40 25.39 -45.20
C VAL A 334 2.40 26.24 -44.43
N VAL A 335 3.44 25.60 -43.90
CA VAL A 335 4.56 26.27 -43.21
C VAL A 335 5.51 26.85 -44.26
N SER A 336 5.60 28.18 -44.33
CA SER A 336 6.45 28.89 -45.29
C SER A 336 7.87 29.09 -44.76
N SER A 337 8.57 27.98 -44.52
CA SER A 337 9.98 27.96 -44.07
C SER A 337 10.85 27.15 -45.03
N GLY A 338 12.02 27.67 -45.38
CA GLY A 338 13.04 26.97 -46.18
C GLY A 338 14.04 26.15 -45.35
N ILE A 339 13.82 26.06 -44.03
CA ILE A 339 14.73 25.45 -43.07
C ILE A 339 14.39 23.98 -42.92
N ASN A 340 15.44 23.16 -42.83
CA ASN A 340 15.32 21.77 -42.41
C ASN A 340 16.45 21.43 -41.42
N ILE A 341 16.11 21.19 -40.14
CA ILE A 341 17.08 20.66 -39.16
C ILE A 341 17.40 19.22 -39.52
N GLU A 342 18.67 18.93 -39.84
CA GLU A 342 19.14 17.60 -40.25
C GLU A 342 19.55 16.79 -39.02
N ARG A 343 20.37 17.39 -38.15
CA ARG A 343 20.93 16.75 -36.95
C ARG A 343 20.83 17.68 -35.76
N ILE A 344 20.55 17.12 -34.59
CA ILE A 344 20.54 17.85 -33.32
C ILE A 344 21.04 16.95 -32.19
N GLU A 345 21.79 17.54 -31.27
CA GLU A 345 22.13 16.96 -29.97
C GLU A 345 21.69 17.93 -28.88
N VAL A 346 20.94 17.40 -27.91
CA VAL A 346 20.43 18.17 -26.77
C VAL A 346 21.10 17.65 -25.51
N TRP A 347 21.61 18.55 -24.68
CA TRP A 347 22.37 18.25 -23.48
C TRP A 347 21.73 18.94 -22.26
N ILE A 348 21.67 18.23 -21.14
CA ILE A 348 21.09 18.72 -19.88
C ILE A 348 22.06 18.46 -18.70
N THR A 349 21.96 19.27 -17.66
CA THR A 349 22.62 19.01 -16.37
C THR A 349 22.27 17.62 -15.81
N ASN A 350 23.29 16.82 -15.44
CA ASN A 350 23.07 15.50 -14.84
C ASN A 350 22.97 15.57 -13.31
N LYS A 351 21.76 15.56 -12.76
CA LYS A 351 21.54 15.57 -11.30
C LYS A 351 21.69 14.23 -10.61
N THR A 352 21.54 13.12 -11.34
CA THR A 352 21.38 11.80 -10.71
C THR A 352 22.68 11.03 -10.55
N SER A 353 23.83 11.63 -10.89
CA SER A 353 25.15 10.98 -10.93
C SER A 353 25.13 9.61 -11.62
N ARG A 354 24.17 9.40 -12.54
CA ARG A 354 24.10 8.19 -13.36
C ARG A 354 25.12 8.37 -14.47
N PHE A 355 26.17 7.56 -14.40
CA PHE A 355 27.19 7.46 -15.42
C PHE A 355 26.74 6.41 -16.43
N GLU A 356 26.14 6.83 -17.53
CA GLU A 356 26.02 5.97 -18.70
C GLU A 356 27.33 6.14 -19.49
N GLU A 357 28.23 5.16 -19.33
CA GLU A 357 29.56 5.14 -19.94
C GLU A 357 29.48 5.51 -21.43
N GLY A 358 30.16 6.61 -21.81
CA GLY A 358 30.22 7.10 -23.20
C GLY A 358 29.17 8.14 -23.62
N SER A 359 28.19 8.50 -22.77
CA SER A 359 27.15 9.49 -23.11
C SER A 359 27.29 10.84 -22.40
N ASN A 360 28.07 10.92 -21.31
CA ASN A 360 28.28 12.15 -20.55
C ASN A 360 29.50 12.92 -21.05
N ARG A 361 29.39 14.25 -21.14
CA ARG A 361 30.47 15.14 -21.58
C ARG A 361 30.52 16.40 -20.72
N ASN A 362 31.71 16.95 -20.56
CA ASN A 362 31.84 18.33 -20.09
C ASN A 362 31.44 19.25 -21.24
N ILE A 363 30.62 20.26 -20.96
CA ILE A 363 30.15 21.21 -21.97
C ILE A 363 30.25 22.62 -21.43
N VAL A 364 30.46 23.57 -22.34
CA VAL A 364 30.31 25.00 -22.08
C VAL A 364 29.29 25.52 -23.07
N ALA A 365 28.18 26.00 -22.54
CA ALA A 365 27.06 26.50 -23.31
C ALA A 365 27.12 28.04 -23.33
N PHE A 366 26.94 28.64 -24.50
CA PHE A 366 27.09 30.08 -24.71
C PHE A 366 25.79 30.67 -25.25
N MET A 367 25.37 31.79 -24.69
CA MET A 367 24.15 32.49 -25.12
C MET A 367 24.29 33.04 -26.54
N ASP A 368 25.43 33.65 -26.88
CA ASP A 368 25.61 34.33 -28.16
C ASP A 368 26.29 33.47 -29.24
N LEU A 369 26.51 32.17 -28.99
CA LEU A 369 27.17 31.31 -29.98
C LEU A 369 26.37 31.24 -31.27
N ALA A 370 27.04 31.54 -32.40
CA ALA A 370 26.45 31.50 -33.73
C ALA A 370 25.25 32.43 -33.95
N GLU A 371 25.00 33.40 -33.05
CA GLU A 371 23.98 34.43 -33.24
C GLU A 371 24.48 35.55 -34.17
N ASN A 372 23.56 36.15 -34.92
CA ASN A 372 23.85 37.26 -35.83
C ASN A 372 23.98 38.60 -35.08
N GLY A 373 24.50 39.65 -35.73
CA GLY A 373 24.80 40.92 -35.06
C GLY A 373 23.65 41.61 -34.32
N ASN A 374 22.39 41.32 -34.67
CA ASN A 374 21.23 41.87 -33.96
C ASN A 374 20.92 41.14 -32.63
N HIS A 375 21.53 39.99 -32.40
CA HIS A 375 21.27 39.09 -31.27
C HIS A 375 22.54 38.71 -30.49
N ILE A 376 23.60 39.51 -30.62
CA ILE A 376 24.78 39.43 -29.75
C ILE A 376 24.55 40.38 -28.57
N PHE A 377 24.46 39.84 -27.36
CA PHE A 377 24.14 40.63 -26.15
C PHE A 377 25.38 40.99 -25.32
N ASN A 378 26.49 40.26 -25.47
CA ASN A 378 27.75 40.62 -24.85
C ASN A 378 28.44 41.80 -25.56
N ASN A 379 29.21 42.60 -24.81
CA ASN A 379 29.89 43.79 -25.33
C ASN A 379 31.39 43.56 -25.62
N ILE A 380 31.83 42.30 -25.77
CA ILE A 380 33.24 41.96 -25.99
C ILE A 380 33.57 42.16 -27.48
N PRO A 381 34.44 43.12 -27.86
CA PRO A 381 34.72 43.43 -29.27
C PRO A 381 35.19 42.22 -30.09
N GLU A 382 35.94 41.31 -29.48
CA GLU A 382 36.49 40.11 -30.10
C GLU A 382 35.42 39.07 -30.46
N PHE A 383 34.24 39.10 -29.82
CA PHE A 383 33.16 38.13 -30.02
C PHE A 383 32.08 38.61 -30.98
N GLN A 384 32.19 39.85 -31.49
CA GLN A 384 31.19 40.46 -32.35
C GLN A 384 31.16 39.82 -33.75
N GLU A 385 30.15 40.19 -34.53
CA GLU A 385 29.97 39.78 -35.92
C GLU A 385 31.18 40.14 -36.80
N THR A 386 31.54 39.24 -37.71
CA THR A 386 32.57 39.50 -38.72
C THR A 386 32.00 40.38 -39.85
N PRO A 387 32.75 41.36 -40.40
CA PRO A 387 32.27 42.15 -41.52
C PRO A 387 31.83 41.29 -42.72
N GLY A 388 30.54 41.34 -43.07
CA GLY A 388 29.95 40.54 -44.16
C GLY A 388 29.46 39.14 -43.75
N ALA A 389 29.34 38.87 -42.46
CA ALA A 389 28.77 37.61 -41.96
C ALA A 389 27.31 37.41 -42.38
N THR A 390 26.88 36.15 -42.35
CA THR A 390 25.52 35.79 -42.76
C THR A 390 24.53 36.04 -41.64
N ILE A 391 23.32 36.48 -41.98
CA ILE A 391 22.21 36.63 -41.01
C ILE A 391 21.75 35.31 -40.38
N PHE A 392 22.14 34.18 -40.97
CA PHE A 392 21.72 32.84 -40.59
C PHE A 392 22.64 32.29 -39.48
N PRO A 393 22.09 31.61 -38.47
CA PRO A 393 22.90 31.03 -37.40
C PRO A 393 23.93 30.04 -37.93
N ASP A 394 25.20 30.33 -37.68
CA ASP A 394 26.32 29.50 -38.05
C ASP A 394 27.50 29.79 -37.13
N ASN A 395 28.36 28.80 -36.89
CA ASN A 395 29.57 29.00 -36.09
C ASN A 395 30.47 30.13 -36.63
N SER A 396 30.33 30.50 -37.92
CA SER A 396 31.01 31.65 -38.54
C SER A 396 30.20 32.96 -38.55
N ALA A 397 28.99 32.99 -38.00
CA ALA A 397 28.15 34.19 -37.94
C ALA A 397 28.73 35.27 -37.01
N ASN A 398 29.51 34.86 -36.01
CA ASN A 398 30.27 35.77 -35.16
C ASN A 398 31.65 35.19 -34.83
N ASN A 399 32.51 36.03 -34.28
CA ASN A 399 33.88 35.64 -33.96
C ASN A 399 34.00 34.82 -32.67
N LEU A 400 32.91 34.61 -31.89
CA LEU A 400 32.96 33.89 -30.62
C LEU A 400 33.53 32.47 -30.80
N TYR A 401 33.01 31.69 -31.76
CA TYR A 401 33.47 30.32 -31.98
C TYR A 401 34.96 30.25 -32.36
N GLU A 402 35.42 31.15 -33.23
CA GLU A 402 36.83 31.21 -33.65
C GLU A 402 37.75 31.62 -32.48
N GLN A 403 37.35 32.62 -31.70
CA GLN A 403 38.12 33.08 -30.53
C GLN A 403 38.21 32.00 -29.44
N LEU A 404 37.13 31.22 -29.21
CA LEU A 404 37.14 30.09 -28.27
C LEU A 404 38.13 28.98 -28.68
N ASN A 405 38.37 28.83 -29.98
CA ASN A 405 39.31 27.85 -30.51
C ASN A 405 40.77 28.35 -30.58
N SER A 406 40.96 29.67 -30.63
CA SER A 406 42.28 30.30 -30.79
C SER A 406 42.72 31.03 -29.52
N GLY A 407 42.17 32.23 -29.28
CA GLY A 407 42.55 33.12 -28.17
C GLY A 407 42.19 32.60 -26.78
N TYR A 408 41.09 31.84 -26.66
CA TYR A 408 40.56 31.32 -25.38
C TYR A 408 40.56 29.79 -25.32
N SER A 409 41.51 29.12 -25.99
CA SER A 409 41.58 27.65 -26.09
C SER A 409 41.63 26.91 -24.75
N GLY A 410 41.99 27.58 -23.65
CA GLY A 410 41.90 27.03 -22.28
C GLY A 410 40.49 26.60 -21.87
N VAL A 411 39.44 27.10 -22.55
CA VAL A 411 38.04 26.70 -22.35
C VAL A 411 37.81 25.20 -22.56
N ARG A 412 38.69 24.53 -23.31
CA ARG A 412 38.68 23.07 -23.54
C ARG A 412 38.84 22.26 -22.26
N ASN A 413 39.38 22.85 -21.20
CA ASN A 413 39.41 22.26 -19.87
C ASN A 413 38.33 22.92 -18.99
N VAL A 414 37.34 22.14 -18.54
CA VAL A 414 36.20 22.61 -17.74
C VAL A 414 36.63 23.34 -16.46
N ASP A 415 37.73 22.92 -15.85
CA ASP A 415 38.27 23.51 -14.63
C ASP A 415 38.84 24.91 -14.86
N GLN A 416 39.29 25.20 -16.08
CA GLN A 416 39.93 26.47 -16.46
C GLN A 416 38.96 27.49 -17.06
N VAL A 417 37.73 27.08 -17.42
CA VAL A 417 36.74 27.96 -18.08
C VAL A 417 36.55 29.27 -17.34
N THR A 418 36.40 29.23 -16.01
CA THR A 418 36.22 30.44 -15.19
C THR A 418 37.47 31.34 -15.24
N ASN A 419 38.67 30.77 -15.16
CA ASN A 419 39.92 31.53 -15.19
C ASN A 419 40.18 32.17 -16.57
N VAL A 420 39.75 31.50 -17.65
CA VAL A 420 39.90 31.97 -19.03
C VAL A 420 39.05 33.22 -19.29
N PHE A 421 37.86 33.31 -18.69
CA PHE A 421 36.93 34.42 -18.88
C PHE A 421 36.98 35.48 -17.78
N ASP A 422 37.65 35.22 -16.66
CA ASP A 422 37.84 36.19 -15.56
C ASP A 422 38.33 37.57 -16.04
N PRO A 423 39.29 37.68 -17.00
CA PRO A 423 39.74 38.98 -17.51
C PRO A 423 38.68 39.77 -18.28
N LEU A 424 37.59 39.13 -18.72
CA LEU A 424 36.48 39.77 -19.43
C LEU A 424 35.39 40.28 -18.49
N TYR A 425 35.55 40.11 -17.17
CA TYR A 425 34.61 40.64 -16.18
C TYR A 425 34.66 42.19 -16.16
N PRO A 426 33.51 42.88 -16.08
CA PRO A 426 32.14 42.38 -15.95
C PRO A 426 31.39 42.17 -17.28
N GLY A 427 32.06 42.35 -18.42
CA GLY A 427 31.47 42.28 -19.76
C GLY A 427 31.05 40.88 -20.23
N PHE A 428 31.58 39.83 -19.59
CA PHE A 428 31.25 38.43 -19.87
C PHE A 428 31.18 37.62 -18.56
N GLN A 429 30.03 37.01 -18.24
CA GLN A 429 29.74 36.42 -16.93
C GLN A 429 29.08 35.05 -17.02
N ILE A 430 29.42 34.18 -16.05
CA ILE A 430 28.72 32.91 -15.84
C ILE A 430 27.27 33.15 -15.38
N GLY A 431 26.33 32.37 -15.90
CA GLY A 431 24.89 32.48 -15.61
C GLY A 431 24.16 33.59 -16.38
N ARG A 432 24.89 34.41 -17.15
CA ARG A 432 24.32 35.38 -18.09
C ARG A 432 24.75 35.09 -19.53
N ASP A 433 26.05 35.03 -19.77
CA ASP A 433 26.62 34.94 -21.12
C ASP A 433 27.06 33.52 -21.47
N TYR A 434 27.46 32.73 -20.46
CA TYR A 434 27.79 31.32 -20.62
C TYR A 434 27.47 30.52 -19.37
N GLU A 435 27.35 29.20 -19.53
CA GLU A 435 27.25 28.24 -18.45
C GLU A 435 28.23 27.09 -18.65
N LYS A 436 28.84 26.61 -17.56
CA LYS A 436 29.73 25.45 -17.59
C LYS A 436 29.07 24.29 -16.88
N ILE A 437 29.04 23.12 -17.52
CA ILE A 437 28.41 21.93 -16.98
C ILE A 437 29.38 20.77 -17.06
N GLU A 438 29.70 20.22 -15.89
CA GLU A 438 30.46 18.99 -15.78
C GLU A 438 29.52 17.79 -15.93
N ASN A 439 29.96 16.78 -16.68
CA ASN A 439 29.21 15.54 -16.90
C ASN A 439 27.75 15.74 -17.38
N ALA A 440 27.50 16.72 -18.24
CA ALA A 440 26.20 16.91 -18.88
C ALA A 440 25.77 15.62 -19.60
N ARG A 441 24.47 15.33 -19.51
CA ARG A 441 23.85 14.15 -20.11
C ARG A 441 23.27 14.53 -21.47
N LYS A 442 23.61 13.77 -22.50
CA LYS A 442 22.91 13.86 -23.80
C LYS A 442 21.52 13.25 -23.67
N LEU A 443 20.49 13.99 -24.10
CA LEU A 443 19.13 13.50 -24.18
C LEU A 443 18.97 12.54 -25.36
N ASN A 444 18.16 11.51 -25.16
CA ASN A 444 17.77 10.59 -26.20
C ASN A 444 16.66 11.19 -27.07
N ASP A 445 16.55 10.78 -28.34
CA ASP A 445 15.52 11.28 -29.28
C ASP A 445 14.07 10.98 -28.84
N ARG A 446 13.89 10.15 -27.81
CA ARG A 446 12.57 9.88 -27.21
C ARG A 446 12.22 10.87 -26.09
N GLU A 447 13.17 11.63 -25.59
CA GLU A 447 13.00 12.55 -24.44
C GLU A 447 12.61 13.97 -24.89
N TYR A 448 12.74 14.27 -26.19
CA TYR A 448 12.36 15.55 -26.78
C TYR A 448 11.79 15.35 -28.19
N MET A 449 11.00 16.31 -28.64
CA MET A 449 10.54 16.45 -30.03
C MET A 449 11.19 17.68 -30.65
N VAL A 450 11.57 17.60 -31.92
CA VAL A 450 12.11 18.73 -32.68
C VAL A 450 11.21 19.05 -33.87
N ASN A 451 10.84 20.31 -34.02
CA ASN A 451 10.22 20.80 -35.24
C ASN A 451 11.31 21.22 -36.23
N ARG A 452 11.55 20.36 -37.23
CA ARG A 452 12.64 20.55 -38.20
C ARG A 452 12.44 21.73 -39.14
N GLN A 453 11.21 22.21 -39.32
CA GLN A 453 10.89 23.31 -40.22
C GLN A 453 10.90 24.68 -39.53
N LEU A 454 10.56 24.71 -38.24
CA LEU A 454 10.44 25.94 -37.44
C LEU A 454 11.59 26.15 -36.45
N GLY A 455 12.45 25.15 -36.24
CA GLY A 455 13.65 25.31 -35.41
C GLY A 455 13.37 25.51 -33.92
N TYR A 456 12.46 24.71 -33.36
CA TYR A 456 12.23 24.65 -31.90
C TYR A 456 12.21 23.20 -31.41
N ILE A 457 12.52 23.03 -30.13
CA ILE A 457 12.46 21.76 -29.40
C ILE A 457 11.41 21.81 -28.31
N SER A 458 10.82 20.66 -28.01
CA SER A 458 9.83 20.47 -26.95
C SER A 458 10.26 19.27 -26.12
N LEU A 459 10.58 19.50 -24.85
CA LEU A 459 10.98 18.44 -23.94
C LEU A 459 9.75 17.67 -23.45
N ASN A 460 9.86 16.37 -23.19
CA ASN A 460 8.74 15.62 -22.62
C ASN A 460 8.43 16.03 -21.18
N SER A 461 9.44 16.49 -20.46
CA SER A 461 9.35 17.01 -19.10
C SER A 461 9.83 18.45 -19.06
N ALA A 462 9.17 19.30 -18.28
CA ALA A 462 9.63 20.66 -18.06
C ALA A 462 11.00 20.68 -17.35
N LEU A 463 11.85 21.60 -17.76
CA LEU A 463 13.16 21.84 -17.18
C LEU A 463 13.03 22.48 -15.80
N ASN A 464 13.79 22.00 -14.81
CA ASN A 464 13.85 22.65 -13.49
C ASN A 464 14.60 23.98 -13.59
N THR A 465 14.32 24.92 -12.67
CA THR A 465 14.93 26.27 -12.67
C THR A 465 16.46 26.27 -12.53
N ASP A 466 17.03 25.22 -11.96
CA ASP A 466 18.46 25.01 -11.74
C ASP A 466 19.10 24.08 -12.79
N GLU A 467 18.35 23.66 -13.80
CA GLU A 467 18.87 22.88 -14.92
C GLU A 467 19.19 23.77 -16.10
N VAL A 468 20.29 23.43 -16.77
CA VAL A 468 20.73 24.12 -17.97
C VAL A 468 20.51 23.18 -19.15
N LEU A 469 19.99 23.74 -20.24
CA LEU A 469 19.79 23.08 -21.52
C LEU A 469 20.80 23.64 -22.51
N ALA A 470 21.41 22.79 -23.31
CA ALA A 470 22.31 23.23 -24.37
C ALA A 470 22.12 22.38 -25.62
N VAL A 471 22.33 22.99 -26.79
CA VAL A 471 22.11 22.34 -28.08
C VAL A 471 23.29 22.51 -29.03
N ALA A 472 23.52 21.50 -29.84
CA ALA A 472 24.27 21.61 -31.10
C ALA A 472 23.38 21.08 -32.23
N PHE A 473 23.32 21.80 -33.34
CA PHE A 473 22.47 21.42 -34.45
C PHE A 473 23.05 21.81 -35.81
N GLU A 474 22.60 21.09 -36.82
CA GLU A 474 22.95 21.29 -38.22
C GLU A 474 21.66 21.36 -39.03
N TYR A 475 21.58 22.33 -39.92
CA TYR A 475 20.39 22.56 -40.73
C TYR A 475 20.73 22.99 -42.15
N THR A 476 19.82 22.69 -43.05
CA THR A 476 19.89 23.10 -44.44
C THR A 476 18.94 24.26 -44.69
N LEU A 477 19.42 25.29 -45.39
CA LEU A 477 18.61 26.40 -45.88
C LEU A 477 19.03 26.73 -47.31
N ASN A 478 18.08 26.70 -48.24
CA ASN A 478 18.32 26.98 -49.67
C ASN A 478 19.47 26.15 -50.29
N GLY A 479 19.65 24.91 -49.84
CA GLY A 479 20.70 24.01 -50.32
C GLY A 479 22.09 24.21 -49.71
N LYS A 480 22.26 25.16 -48.77
CA LYS A 480 23.48 25.32 -47.98
C LYS A 480 23.29 24.77 -46.57
N VAL A 481 24.30 24.06 -46.08
CA VAL A 481 24.34 23.52 -44.70
C VAL A 481 24.99 24.54 -43.78
N TYR A 482 24.38 24.71 -42.62
CA TYR A 482 24.81 25.60 -41.54
C TYR A 482 24.90 24.80 -40.24
N LYS A 483 25.87 25.16 -39.40
CA LYS A 483 26.17 24.41 -38.17
C LYS A 483 26.35 25.33 -36.98
N VAL A 484 25.70 24.98 -35.88
CA VAL A 484 25.76 25.70 -34.61
C VAL A 484 26.23 24.76 -33.50
N GLY A 485 27.29 25.15 -32.80
CA GLY A 485 27.94 24.36 -31.77
C GLY A 485 28.74 23.18 -32.31
N GLU A 486 29.05 22.26 -31.40
CA GLU A 486 29.89 21.09 -31.65
C GLU A 486 29.18 19.81 -31.23
N PHE A 487 29.22 18.83 -32.10
CA PHE A 487 28.67 17.51 -31.82
C PHE A 487 29.69 16.63 -31.11
N SER A 488 29.20 15.68 -30.33
CA SER A 488 30.02 14.66 -29.69
C SER A 488 30.90 13.84 -30.67
N THR A 489 30.55 13.83 -31.95
CA THR A 489 31.21 13.08 -33.03
C THR A 489 32.20 13.90 -33.86
N ASP A 490 32.39 15.19 -33.57
CA ASP A 490 33.25 16.10 -34.35
C ASP A 490 34.76 15.95 -34.05
N GLY A 491 35.19 14.87 -33.39
CA GLY A 491 36.61 14.59 -33.12
C GLY A 491 37.17 15.20 -31.83
N ILE A 492 36.35 15.89 -31.02
CA ILE A 492 36.74 16.37 -29.69
C ILE A 492 36.54 15.25 -28.67
N VAL A 493 37.63 14.80 -28.06
CA VAL A 493 37.65 13.61 -27.19
C VAL A 493 37.52 14.02 -25.71
N ALA A 494 36.79 13.24 -24.91
CA ALA A 494 36.76 13.45 -23.46
C ALA A 494 38.19 13.37 -22.87
N PRO A 495 38.57 14.22 -21.89
CA PRO A 495 37.71 15.08 -21.07
C PRO A 495 37.49 16.51 -21.62
N GLN A 496 37.86 16.79 -22.87
CA GLN A 496 37.72 18.14 -23.44
C GLN A 496 36.25 18.57 -23.53
N THR A 497 36.00 19.85 -23.23
CA THR A 497 34.67 20.45 -23.27
C THR A 497 34.18 20.63 -24.70
N LEU A 498 32.88 20.37 -24.91
CA LEU A 498 32.17 20.76 -26.13
C LEU A 498 31.65 22.18 -26.00
N LEU A 499 31.72 22.96 -27.08
CA LEU A 499 31.14 24.30 -27.16
C LEU A 499 29.74 24.20 -27.77
N LEU A 500 28.73 24.58 -27.00
CA LEU A 500 27.32 24.44 -27.36
C LEU A 500 26.59 25.78 -27.28
N LYS A 501 25.43 25.85 -27.94
CA LYS A 501 24.49 26.96 -27.77
C LYS A 501 23.70 26.74 -26.48
N LEU A 502 23.63 27.77 -25.64
CA LEU A 502 22.77 27.83 -24.45
C LEU A 502 21.32 28.12 -24.86
#